data_AF-A0A2M8V082-F1
#
_entry.id   AF-A0A2M8V082-F1
#
_cell.length_a   1.000
_cell.length_b   1.000
_cell.length_c   1.000
_cell.angle_alpha   90.00
_cell.angle_beta   90.00
_cell.angle_gamma   90.00
#
_symmetry.space_group_name_H-M   'P 1'
#
loop_
_entity.id
_entity.type
_entity.pdbx_description
1 polymer ?
#
loop_
_entity_poly.entity_id
_entity_poly.type
_entity_poly.pdbx_seq_one_letter_code
_entity_poly.pdbx_strand_id
1 'polypeptide(L)'
;MKPKDVENIEYGNQRMRDLDFQKVCSVYPDFSRWITYEGPIDSAEVTWKVEDSAQRAAVYLVKSNPQLLAPLGLSLEEWRTRHHEVLESLGEEERRLGEEQLEG
;
A
#
# COMPACT_ATOMS: atom_id res chain seq x y z
N MET A 1 22.16 31.51 -20.80
CA MET A 1 21.18 30.47 -21.22
C MET A 1 19.79 31.05 -21.05
N LYS A 2 18.95 31.06 -22.09
CA LYS A 2 17.56 31.49 -21.95
C LYS A 2 16.82 30.45 -21.10
N PRO A 3 15.97 30.86 -20.14
CA PRO A 3 15.12 29.92 -19.42
C PRO A 3 14.25 29.22 -20.46
N LYS A 4 14.27 27.89 -20.47
CA LYS A 4 13.40 27.11 -21.36
C LYS A 4 11.97 27.35 -20.90
N ASP A 5 11.19 28.05 -21.73
CA ASP A 5 9.74 28.11 -21.60
C ASP A 5 9.20 26.70 -21.83
N VAL A 6 8.93 25.99 -20.74
CA VAL A 6 8.30 24.67 -20.79
C VAL A 6 6.80 24.90 -20.89
N GLU A 7 6.30 25.03 -22.13
CA GLU A 7 4.87 24.92 -22.40
C GLU A 7 4.49 23.51 -22.88
N ASN A 8 3.40 23.05 -22.25
CA ASN A 8 2.47 21.97 -22.58
C ASN A 8 2.88 20.51 -22.37
N ILE A 9 2.13 19.91 -21.44
CA ILE A 9 2.15 18.54 -20.96
C ILE A 9 0.78 18.00 -21.34
N GLU A 10 0.70 17.21 -22.41
CA GLU A 10 -0.35 16.20 -22.48
C GLU A 10 -0.17 15.31 -21.23
N TYR A 11 -1.26 15.01 -20.50
CA TYR A 11 -1.30 14.20 -19.27
C TYR A 11 -1.22 14.91 -17.89
N GLY A 12 -1.55 16.20 -17.77
CA GLY A 12 -2.04 16.76 -16.50
C GLY A 12 -1.08 16.83 -15.30
N ASN A 13 0.18 16.40 -15.46
CA ASN A 13 1.19 16.45 -14.40
C ASN A 13 2.11 17.66 -14.59
N GLN A 14 1.64 18.85 -14.19
CA GLN A 14 2.48 20.05 -14.15
C GLN A 14 3.57 19.92 -13.08
N ARG A 15 4.83 19.90 -13.52
CA ARG A 15 5.99 20.03 -12.62
C ARG A 15 6.13 21.50 -12.22
N MET A 16 6.03 21.79 -10.93
CA MET A 16 6.25 23.14 -10.39
C MET A 16 7.72 23.55 -10.63
N ARG A 17 7.95 24.78 -11.09
CA ARG A 17 9.31 25.31 -11.25
C ARG A 17 9.91 25.60 -9.88
N ASP A 18 11.22 25.43 -9.74
CA ASP A 18 11.93 25.63 -8.47
C ASP A 18 11.69 27.03 -7.86
N LEU A 19 11.56 28.06 -8.69
CA LEU A 19 11.24 29.43 -8.24
C LEU A 19 9.84 29.55 -7.63
N ASP A 20 8.86 28.87 -8.23
CA ASP A 20 7.49 28.85 -7.73
C ASP A 20 7.40 28.03 -6.44
N PHE A 21 8.17 26.94 -6.36
CA PHE A 21 8.30 26.12 -5.16
C PHE A 21 8.90 26.89 -3.98
N GLN A 22 9.98 27.64 -4.21
CA GLN A 22 10.57 28.52 -3.19
C GLN A 22 9.57 29.58 -2.71
N LYS A 23 8.80 30.16 -3.62
CA LYS A 23 7.75 31.12 -3.26
C LYS A 23 6.67 30.49 -2.40
N VAL A 24 6.18 29.31 -2.75
CA VAL A 24 5.18 28.58 -1.95
C VAL A 24 5.73 28.26 -0.56
N CYS A 25 6.96 27.74 -0.46
CA CYS A 25 7.59 27.44 0.83
C CYS A 25 7.80 28.69 1.70
N SER A 26 8.01 29.86 1.10
CA SER A 26 8.15 31.13 1.84
C SER A 26 6.82 31.69 2.38
N VAL A 27 5.69 31.39 1.72
CA VAL A 27 4.36 31.89 2.10
C VAL A 27 3.64 30.91 3.02
N TYR A 28 3.91 29.62 2.88
CA TYR A 28 3.29 28.55 3.65
C TYR A 28 4.38 27.75 4.41
N PRO A 29 4.82 28.25 5.58
CA PRO A 29 5.83 27.59 6.40
C PRO A 29 5.45 26.15 6.75
N ASP A 30 4.16 25.90 6.98
CA ASP A 30 3.65 24.55 7.28
C ASP A 30 3.81 23.59 6.10
N PHE A 31 3.62 24.07 4.86
CA PHE A 31 3.88 23.28 3.67
C PHE A 31 5.37 22.94 3.56
N SER A 32 6.25 23.92 3.81
CA SER A 32 7.69 23.69 3.82
C SER A 32 8.12 22.69 4.91
N ARG A 33 7.46 22.71 6.06
CA ARG A 33 7.73 21.81 7.18
C ARG A 33 7.31 20.38 6.86
N TRP A 34 6.18 20.21 6.18
CA TRP A 34 5.64 18.92 5.75
C TRP A 34 6.53 18.20 4.72
N ILE A 35 7.14 18.93 3.79
CA ILE A 35 8.06 18.35 2.78
C ILE A 35 9.49 18.15 3.30
N THR A 36 9.92 18.92 4.32
CA THR A 36 11.33 18.95 4.78
C THR A 36 11.59 17.94 5.88
N TYR A 37 10.59 17.66 6.72
CA TYR A 37 10.69 16.63 7.73
C TYR A 37 9.92 15.40 7.24
N GLU A 38 10.62 14.29 6.98
CA GLU A 38 10.02 12.96 6.95
C GLU A 38 9.53 12.57 8.37
N GLY A 39 8.53 13.29 8.90
CA GLY A 39 7.75 12.91 10.10
C GLY A 39 7.50 14.04 11.10
N PRO A 40 6.75 13.77 12.19
CA PRO A 40 5.60 12.87 12.28
C PRO A 40 4.31 13.66 12.02
N ILE A 41 3.41 13.11 11.20
CA ILE A 41 2.01 13.51 11.27
C ILE A 41 1.55 13.06 12.66
N ASP A 42 0.82 13.93 13.36
CA ASP A 42 0.33 13.73 14.72
C ASP A 42 0.04 12.26 15.07
N SER A 43 0.32 11.89 16.31
CA SER A 43 -0.16 10.66 16.93
C SER A 43 -1.69 10.68 17.09
N ALA A 44 -2.42 10.88 16.00
CA ALA A 44 -3.65 10.14 15.85
C ALA A 44 -3.21 8.68 15.97
N GLU A 45 -3.79 7.95 16.92
CA GLU A 45 -3.95 6.52 16.76
C GLU A 45 -4.66 6.33 15.41
N VAL A 46 -3.88 6.32 14.33
CA VAL A 46 -4.31 5.76 13.08
C VAL A 46 -4.40 4.30 13.45
N THR A 47 -5.62 3.88 13.79
CA THR A 47 -6.02 2.49 13.67
C THR A 47 -5.77 2.19 12.20
N TRP A 48 -4.55 1.78 11.87
CA TRP A 48 -4.23 1.18 10.59
C TRP A 48 -5.11 -0.07 10.60
N LYS A 49 -6.35 0.08 10.14
CA LYS A 49 -7.08 -1.03 9.56
C LYS A 49 -6.11 -1.49 8.49
N VAL A 50 -5.35 -2.53 8.79
CA VAL A 50 -4.76 -3.35 7.74
C VAL A 50 -5.96 -3.64 6.87
N GLU A 51 -6.03 -2.97 5.72
CA GLU A 51 -7.09 -3.20 4.74
C GLU A 51 -7.24 -4.71 4.64
N ASP A 52 -8.47 -5.23 4.76
CA ASP A 52 -8.71 -6.67 4.82
C ASP A 52 -8.00 -7.42 3.66
N SER A 53 -7.73 -6.71 2.55
CA SER A 53 -6.89 -7.13 1.42
C SER A 53 -5.44 -7.48 1.78
N ALA A 54 -4.75 -6.68 2.60
CA ALA A 54 -3.36 -6.92 3.00
C ALA A 54 -3.25 -8.09 3.97
N GLN A 55 -4.21 -8.24 4.90
CA GLN A 55 -4.30 -9.40 5.77
C GLN A 55 -4.56 -10.68 4.95
N ARG A 56 -5.51 -10.63 4.00
CA ARG A 56 -5.78 -11.74 3.07
C ARG A 56 -4.55 -12.12 2.25
N ALA A 57 -3.84 -11.14 1.69
CA ALA A 57 -2.63 -11.39 0.90
C ALA A 57 -1.52 -12.05 1.72
N ALA A 58 -1.31 -11.59 2.95
CA ALA A 58 -0.35 -12.21 3.87
C ALA A 58 -0.74 -13.66 4.22
N VAL A 59 -2.04 -13.91 4.45
CA VAL A 59 -2.55 -15.27 4.70
C VAL A 59 -2.35 -16.18 3.49
N TYR A 60 -2.69 -15.69 2.30
CA TYR A 60 -2.49 -16.43 1.05
C TYR A 60 -1.01 -16.76 0.79
N LEU A 61 -0.11 -15.82 1.07
CA LEU A 61 1.32 -16.02 0.90
C LEU A 61 1.84 -17.16 1.78
N VAL A 62 1.43 -17.21 3.05
CA VAL A 62 1.81 -18.27 3.99
C VAL A 62 1.13 -19.60 3.65
N LYS A 63 -0.13 -19.59 3.20
CA LYS A 63 -0.82 -20.78 2.68
C LYS A 63 -0.02 -21.42 1.53
N SER A 64 0.52 -20.60 0.63
CA SER A 64 1.31 -21.04 -0.52
C SER A 64 2.77 -21.39 -0.15
N ASN A 65 3.27 -20.87 0.96
CA ASN A 65 4.67 -21.01 1.39
C ASN A 65 4.76 -21.28 2.91
N PRO A 66 4.43 -22.50 3.38
CA PRO A 66 4.46 -22.84 4.81
C PRO A 66 5.82 -22.63 5.48
N GLN A 67 6.92 -22.65 4.72
CA GLN A 67 8.28 -22.40 5.21
C GLN A 67 8.48 -21.01 5.82
N LEU A 68 7.61 -20.04 5.49
CA LEU A 68 7.63 -18.69 6.08
C LEU A 68 7.32 -18.69 7.58
N LEU A 69 6.76 -19.77 8.12
CA LEU A 69 6.50 -19.94 9.55
C LEU A 69 7.74 -20.35 10.36
N ALA A 70 8.77 -20.91 9.70
CA ALA A 70 9.94 -21.45 10.38
C ALA A 70 10.69 -20.42 11.27
N PRO A 71 10.90 -19.16 10.84
CA PRO A 71 11.54 -18.15 11.69
C PRO A 71 10.68 -17.71 12.89
N LEU A 72 9.36 -17.95 12.82
CA LEU A 72 8.40 -17.56 13.84
C LEU A 72 8.18 -18.66 14.89
N GLY A 73 8.77 -19.84 14.71
CA GLY A 73 8.62 -20.99 15.60
C GLY A 73 7.18 -21.49 15.73
N LEU A 74 6.33 -21.17 14.75
CA LEU A 74 4.90 -21.43 14.79
C LEU A 74 4.55 -22.63 13.90
N SER A 75 3.75 -23.56 14.40
CA SER A 75 3.35 -24.71 13.58
C SER A 75 2.30 -24.32 12.54
N LEU A 76 2.25 -25.06 11.43
CA LEU A 76 1.26 -24.83 10.37
C LEU A 76 -0.18 -25.03 10.87
N GLU A 77 -0.41 -25.97 11.79
CA GLU A 77 -1.73 -26.26 12.35
C GLU A 77 -2.23 -25.13 13.27
N GLU A 78 -1.37 -24.61 14.13
CA GLU A 78 -1.68 -23.44 14.96
C GLU A 78 -1.95 -22.19 14.11
N TRP A 79 -1.16 -21.99 13.06
CA TRP A 79 -1.38 -20.89 12.12
C TRP A 79 -2.73 -21.00 11.41
N ARG A 80 -3.06 -22.19 10.89
CA ARG A 80 -4.33 -22.46 10.21
C ARG A 80 -5.53 -22.21 11.11
N THR A 81 -5.44 -22.66 12.36
CA THR A 81 -6.51 -22.46 13.35
C THR A 81 -6.74 -20.97 13.61
N ARG A 82 -5.68 -20.17 13.71
CA ARG A 82 -5.77 -18.71 13.91
C ARG A 82 -6.35 -17.96 12.72
N HIS A 83 -6.13 -18.45 11.50
CA HIS A 83 -6.55 -17.78 10.27
C HIS A 83 -7.68 -18.51 9.52
N HIS A 84 -8.42 -19.39 10.20
CA HIS A 84 -9.44 -20.26 9.62
C HIS A 84 -10.46 -19.49 8.76
N GLU A 85 -11.04 -18.41 9.29
CA GLU A 85 -12.07 -17.63 8.57
C GLU A 85 -11.54 -17.03 7.25
N VAL A 86 -10.29 -16.56 7.24
CA VAL A 86 -9.66 -16.00 6.05
C VAL A 86 -9.34 -17.10 5.04
N LEU A 87 -8.91 -18.28 5.52
CA LEU A 87 -8.60 -19.43 4.68
C LEU A 87 -9.85 -20.00 3.99
N GLU A 88 -10.98 -20.09 4.71
CA GLU A 88 -12.26 -20.51 4.14
C GLU A 88 -12.71 -19.54 3.04
N SER A 89 -12.66 -18.23 3.31
CA SER A 89 -13.03 -17.22 2.31
C SER A 89 -12.13 -17.27 1.06
N LEU A 90 -10.83 -17.52 1.22
CA LEU A 90 -9.91 -17.70 0.09
C LEU A 90 -10.22 -18.98 -0.71
N GLY A 91 -10.62 -20.07 -0.03
CA GLY A 91 -10.99 -21.32 -0.69
C GLY A 91 -12.28 -21.21 -1.51
N GLU A 92 -13.27 -20.48 -1.00
CA GLU A 92 -14.51 -20.20 -1.75
C GLU A 92 -14.24 -19.36 -3.00
N GLU A 93 -13.36 -18.37 -2.91
CA GLU A 93 -12.97 -17.50 -4.02
C GLU A 93 -12.18 -18.26 -5.09
N GLU A 94 -11.21 -19.10 -4.69
CA GLU A 94 -10.48 -19.99 -5.59
C GLU A 94 -11.43 -20.94 -6.34
N ARG A 95 -12.46 -21.45 -5.67
CA ARG A 95 -13.46 -22.34 -6.29
C ARG A 95 -14.33 -21.60 -7.31
N ARG A 96 -14.80 -20.38 -6.97
CA ARG A 96 -15.57 -19.54 -7.90
C ARG A 96 -14.77 -19.16 -9.14
N LEU A 97 -13.51 -18.76 -8.97
CA LEU A 97 -12.61 -18.42 -10.08
C LEU A 97 -12.34 -19.63 -11.00
N GLY A 98 -12.23 -20.83 -10.43
CA GLY A 98 -12.08 -22.06 -11.20
C GLY A 98 -13.34 -22.46 -11.98
N GLU A 99 -14.52 -22.20 -11.42
CA GLU A 99 -15.81 -22.42 -12.08
C GLU A 99 -16.01 -21.45 -13.26
N GLU A 100 -15.68 -20.16 -13.08
CA GLU A 100 -15.77 -19.13 -14.13
C GLU A 100 -14.77 -19.36 -15.29
N GLN A 101 -13.60 -19.95 -15.03
CA GLN A 101 -12.63 -20.30 -16.08
C GLN A 101 -13.03 -21.51 -16.94
N LEU A 102 -13.95 -22.35 -16.45
CA LEU A 102 -14.44 -23.53 -17.18
C LEU A 102 -15.67 -23.22 -18.06
N GLU A 103 -16.35 -22.09 -17.81
CA GLU A 103 -17.53 -21.64 -18.55
C GLU A 103 -17.24 -20.57 -19.63
N GLY A 104 -15.97 -20.15 -19.78
CA GLY A 104 -15.51 -19.11 -20.72
C GLY A 104 -14.94 -19.62 -22.06
#